data_AF-A0A6N3DEH5-F1
#
_entry.id   AF-A0A6N3DEH5-F1
#
_cell.length_a   1.000
_cell.length_b   1.000
_cell.length_c   1.000
_cell.angle_alpha   90.00
_cell.angle_beta   90.00
_cell.angle_gamma   90.00
#
_symmetry.space_group_name_H-M   'P 1'
#
loop_
_entity.id
_entity.type
_entity.pdbx_description
1 polymer ?
#
loop_
_entity_poly.entity_id
_entity_poly.type
_entity_poly.pdbx_seq_one_letter_code
_entity_poly.pdbx_strand_id
1 'polypeptide(L)'
;MKVKEYEYIRGNTAAQPRRSSETDRKRYEELQKAKRERKRRKREEERRKRRGARQIAAAIAILGFITIARDTKVYSMQNDLAKLNSEIKSVDDENEALRVELLKVASLDNIKTNAEEKLGMVVATKDEMLQMDLSGNYFEDLENDETNAKDNNKSGLFAKIMDALD
;
A
#
# COMPACT_ATOMS: atom_id res chain seq x y z
N MET A 1 27.61 48.94 101.92
CA MET A 1 27.85 48.84 100.46
C MET A 1 29.21 48.19 100.25
N LYS A 2 29.29 46.99 99.66
CA LYS A 2 30.58 46.35 99.31
C LYS A 2 30.88 46.65 97.85
N VAL A 3 31.87 47.51 97.60
CA VAL A 3 32.36 47.83 96.26
C VAL A 3 33.19 46.65 95.77
N LYS A 4 32.79 46.02 94.67
CA LYS A 4 33.61 45.02 93.97
C LYS A 4 34.48 45.77 92.96
N GLU A 5 35.78 45.72 93.15
CA GLU A 5 36.75 46.19 92.16
C GLU A 5 36.81 45.18 91.02
N TYR A 6 36.53 45.65 89.80
CA TYR A 6 36.71 44.87 88.59
C TYR A 6 38.06 45.22 87.98
N GLU A 7 38.91 44.21 87.80
CA GLU A 7 40.19 44.34 87.11
C GLU A 7 39.90 44.42 85.59
N TYR A 8 39.92 45.64 85.04
CA TYR A 8 39.72 45.87 83.62
C TYR A 8 41.00 45.52 82.85
N ILE A 9 41.00 44.36 82.17
CA ILE A 9 42.03 44.03 81.19
C ILE A 9 41.83 44.93 79.96
N ARG A 10 42.58 46.04 79.89
CA ARG A 10 42.70 46.84 78.67
C ARG A 10 43.65 46.15 77.69
N GLY A 11 43.09 45.27 76.86
CA GLY A 11 43.81 44.60 75.78
C GLY A 11 42.88 43.72 74.94
N ASN A 12 43.21 43.53 73.67
CA ASN A 12 42.51 42.60 72.80
C ASN A 12 42.79 41.16 73.26
N THR A 13 41.80 40.44 73.78
CA THR A 13 41.85 39.00 74.07
C THR A 13 41.76 38.12 72.81
N ALA A 14 42.11 38.67 71.65
CA ALA A 14 42.26 37.88 70.44
C ALA A 14 43.42 36.90 70.60
N ALA A 15 43.12 35.61 70.46
CA ALA A 15 44.13 34.57 70.38
C ALA A 15 45.15 34.95 69.29
N GLN A 16 46.45 35.00 69.65
CA GLN A 16 47.51 35.28 68.70
C GLN A 16 47.42 34.28 67.53
N PRO A 17 47.50 34.74 66.27
CA PRO A 17 47.40 33.87 65.12
C PRO A 17 48.54 32.84 65.17
N ARG A 18 48.18 31.56 65.33
CA ARG A 18 49.15 30.46 65.20
C ARG A 18 49.67 30.46 63.77
N ARG A 19 50.99 30.57 63.60
CA ARG A 19 51.64 30.39 62.30
C ARG A 19 51.33 28.96 61.82
N SER A 20 50.72 28.83 60.64
CA SER A 20 50.38 27.51 60.10
C SER A 20 51.65 26.67 59.95
N SER A 21 51.66 25.47 60.52
CA SER A 21 52.78 24.56 60.32
C SER A 21 52.78 24.02 58.88
N GLU A 22 53.93 23.54 58.40
CA GLU A 22 54.02 22.90 57.08
C GLU A 22 53.08 21.69 56.96
N THR A 23 52.84 20.99 58.07
CA THR A 23 51.85 19.92 58.24
C THR A 23 50.41 20.39 57.99
N ASP A 24 50.03 21.57 58.49
CA ASP A 24 48.68 22.10 58.29
C ASP A 24 48.43 22.44 56.82
N ARG A 25 49.45 22.95 56.13
CA ARG A 25 49.41 23.25 54.70
C ARG A 25 49.24 21.99 53.85
N LYS A 26 50.02 20.93 54.12
CA LYS A 26 49.89 19.63 53.45
C LYS A 26 48.51 19.02 53.65
N ARG A 27 47.99 19.06 54.88
CA ARG A 27 46.64 18.57 55.21
C ARG A 27 45.54 19.34 54.47
N TYR A 28 45.70 20.66 54.31
CA TYR A 28 44.76 21.49 53.56
C TYR A 28 44.78 21.18 52.05
N GLU A 29 45.97 20.96 51.47
CA GLU A 29 46.11 20.56 50.07
C GLU A 29 45.51 19.17 49.79
N GLU A 30 45.71 18.20 50.69
CA GLU A 30 45.07 16.89 50.61
C GLU A 30 43.54 16.99 50.68
N LEU A 31 43.00 17.81 51.60
CA LEU A 31 41.57 18.07 51.69
C LEU A 31 41.02 18.72 50.41
N GLN A 32 41.77 19.64 49.79
CA GLN A 32 41.38 20.21 48.50
C GLN A 32 41.38 19.17 47.38
N LYS A 33 42.42 18.32 47.30
CA LYS A 33 42.50 17.23 46.31
C LYS A 33 41.34 16.25 46.50
N ALA A 34 41.06 15.82 47.73
CA ALA A 34 39.94 14.94 48.05
C ALA A 34 38.58 15.57 47.69
N LYS A 35 38.39 16.88 47.93
CA LYS A 35 37.17 17.60 47.49
C LYS A 35 37.02 17.62 45.97
N ARG A 36 38.11 17.88 45.23
CA ARG A 36 38.11 17.89 43.76
C ARG A 36 37.78 16.51 43.20
N GLU A 37 38.37 15.46 43.76
CA GLU A 37 38.10 14.08 43.34
C GLU A 37 36.66 13.66 43.63
N ARG A 38 36.12 13.97 44.81
CA ARG A 38 34.70 13.71 45.13
C ARG A 38 33.76 14.42 44.15
N LYS A 39 34.06 15.68 43.80
CA LYS A 39 33.26 16.44 42.82
C LYS A 39 33.41 15.88 41.40
N ARG A 40 34.55 15.28 41.06
CA ARG A 40 34.76 14.60 39.76
C ARG A 40 33.95 13.30 39.70
N ARG A 41 34.03 12.45 40.73
CA ARG A 41 33.25 11.20 40.84
C ARG A 41 31.74 11.44 40.76
N LYS A 42 31.22 12.42 41.50
CA LYS A 42 29.79 12.80 41.41
C LYS A 42 29.37 13.22 40.01
N ARG A 43 30.18 14.03 39.32
CA ARG A 43 29.91 14.43 37.93
C ARG A 43 29.97 13.26 36.96
N GLU A 44 30.88 12.32 37.15
CA GLU A 44 30.97 11.11 36.33
C GLU A 44 29.75 10.21 36.52
N GLU A 45 29.29 10.02 37.76
CA GLU A 45 28.06 9.28 38.07
C GLU A 45 26.83 9.94 37.44
N GLU A 46 26.67 11.25 37.58
CA GLU A 46 25.59 11.99 36.92
C GLU A 46 25.66 11.87 35.39
N ARG A 47 26.86 11.96 34.81
CA ARG A 47 27.06 11.79 33.37
C ARG A 47 26.68 10.38 32.91
N ARG A 48 27.02 9.34 33.68
CA ARG A 48 26.62 7.96 33.39
C ARG A 48 25.10 7.81 33.43
N LYS A 49 24.43 8.33 34.47
CA LYS A 49 22.96 8.34 34.57
C LYS A 49 22.30 9.07 33.40
N ARG A 50 22.79 10.27 33.06
CA ARG A 50 22.29 11.05 31.91
C ARG A 50 22.58 10.40 30.56
N ARG A 51 23.65 9.61 30.43
CA ARG A 51 23.95 8.84 29.21
C ARG A 51 22.96 7.68 29.07
N GLY A 52 22.73 6.92 30.14
CA GLY A 52 21.73 5.85 30.16
C GLY A 52 20.32 6.36 29.86
N ALA A 53 19.90 7.46 30.50
CA ALA A 53 18.61 8.09 30.22
C ALA A 53 18.48 8.56 28.76
N ARG A 54 19.54 9.12 28.17
CA ARG A 54 19.56 9.50 26.75
C ARG A 54 19.51 8.31 25.80
N GLN A 55 20.18 7.21 26.13
CA GLN A 55 20.12 5.98 25.33
C GLN A 55 18.71 5.39 25.33
N ILE A 56 18.05 5.34 26.49
CA ILE A 56 16.66 4.88 26.59
C ILE A 56 15.72 5.81 25.82
N ALA A 57 15.87 7.14 25.97
CA ALA A 57 15.07 8.10 25.23
C ALA A 57 15.27 7.98 23.70
N ALA A 58 16.51 7.76 23.25
CA ALA A 58 16.82 7.53 21.85
C ALA A 58 16.18 6.23 21.32
N ALA A 59 16.23 5.15 22.10
CA ALA A 59 15.59 3.88 21.73
C ALA A 59 14.07 4.03 21.58
N ILE A 60 13.41 4.71 22.52
CA ILE A 60 11.97 4.99 22.44
C ILE A 60 11.65 5.87 21.23
N ALA A 61 12.45 6.89 20.96
CA ALA A 61 12.26 7.75 19.79
C ALA A 61 12.37 6.96 18.48
N ILE A 62 13.41 6.12 18.33
CA ILE A 62 13.59 5.29 17.14
C ILE A 62 12.41 4.34 16.95
N LEU A 63 11.97 3.65 18.00
CA LEU A 63 10.79 2.77 17.94
C LEU A 63 9.52 3.54 17.57
N GLY A 64 9.33 4.73 18.14
CA GLY A 64 8.20 5.60 17.80
C GLY A 64 8.19 6.02 16.33
N PHE A 65 9.35 6.44 15.80
CA PHE A 65 9.48 6.79 14.38
C PHE A 65 9.20 5.60 13.45
N ILE A 66 9.68 4.40 13.79
CA ILE A 66 9.42 3.19 12.99
C ILE A 66 7.91 2.89 12.95
N THR A 67 7.20 3.00 14.09
CA THR A 67 5.75 2.76 14.13
C THR A 67 4.99 3.74 13.24
N ILE A 68 5.29 5.04 13.35
CA ILE A 68 4.63 6.07 12.52
C ILE A 68 4.95 5.88 11.02
N ALA A 69 6.19 5.56 10.69
CA ALA A 69 6.59 5.29 9.31
C ALA A 69 5.89 4.05 8.72
N ARG A 70 5.64 3.03 9.55
CA ARG A 70 4.86 1.86 9.14
C ARG A 70 3.40 2.22 8.91
N ASP A 71 2.80 2.96 9.83
CA ASP A 71 1.39 3.36 9.74
C ASP A 71 1.13 4.20 8.48
N THR A 72 1.99 5.17 8.19
CA THR A 72 1.88 6.00 6.97
C THR A 72 1.90 5.17 5.69
N LYS A 73 2.77 4.15 5.59
CA LYS A 73 2.79 3.23 4.44
C LYS A 73 1.53 2.36 4.36
N VAL A 74 1.02 1.92 5.50
CA VAL A 74 -0.22 1.13 5.54
C VAL A 74 -1.40 1.99 5.09
N TYR A 75 -1.50 3.23 5.56
CA TYR A 75 -2.54 4.16 5.15
C TYR A 75 -2.48 4.51 3.65
N SER A 76 -1.28 4.72 3.10
CA SER A 76 -1.16 4.96 1.65
C SER A 76 -1.64 3.76 0.85
N MET A 77 -1.24 2.54 1.26
CA MET A 77 -1.65 1.31 0.59
C MET A 77 -3.16 1.05 0.69
N GLN A 78 -3.78 1.38 1.83
CA GLN A 78 -5.24 1.31 1.97
C GLN A 78 -5.95 2.28 1.04
N ASN A 79 -5.42 3.50 0.88
CA ASN A 79 -6.00 4.50 -0.01
C ASN A 79 -5.85 4.08 -1.48
N ASP A 80 -4.70 3.51 -1.86
CA ASP A 80 -4.47 2.99 -3.20
C ASP A 80 -5.40 1.80 -3.50
N LEU A 81 -5.60 0.89 -2.53
CA LEU A 81 -6.57 -0.20 -2.64
C LEU A 81 -8.01 0.31 -2.78
N ALA A 82 -8.39 1.35 -2.04
CA ALA A 82 -9.72 1.94 -2.13
C ALA A 82 -9.96 2.57 -3.50
N LYS A 83 -8.96 3.29 -4.04
CA LYS A 83 -9.01 3.83 -5.41
C LYS A 83 -9.12 2.73 -6.45
N LEU A 84 -8.26 1.71 -6.36
CA LEU A 84 -8.27 0.58 -7.29
C LEU A 84 -9.63 -0.13 -7.29
N ASN A 85 -10.21 -0.38 -6.11
CA ASN A 85 -11.56 -0.97 -6.01
C ASN A 85 -12.64 -0.06 -6.61
N SER A 86 -12.53 1.26 -6.44
CA SER A 86 -13.48 2.19 -7.07
C SER A 86 -13.37 2.20 -8.59
N GLU A 87 -12.14 2.09 -9.11
CA GLU A 87 -11.86 2.04 -10.55
C GLU A 87 -12.36 0.72 -11.15
N ILE A 88 -12.09 -0.41 -10.49
CA ILE A 88 -12.64 -1.72 -10.89
C ILE A 88 -14.17 -1.65 -10.95
N LYS A 89 -14.82 -1.08 -9.93
CA LYS A 89 -16.27 -0.95 -9.92
C LYS A 89 -16.77 -0.07 -11.06
N SER A 90 -16.12 1.07 -11.31
CA SER A 90 -16.47 1.96 -12.43
C SER A 90 -16.38 1.23 -13.77
N VAL A 91 -15.31 0.47 -13.98
CA VAL A 91 -15.11 -0.31 -15.20
C VAL A 91 -16.14 -1.42 -15.34
N ASP A 92 -16.53 -2.07 -14.24
CA ASP A 92 -17.56 -3.11 -14.26
C ASP A 92 -18.94 -2.51 -14.58
N ASP A 93 -19.29 -1.40 -13.94
CA ASP A 93 -20.52 -0.63 -14.22
C ASP A 93 -20.56 -0.18 -15.70
N GLU A 94 -19.44 0.30 -16.25
CA GLU A 94 -19.31 0.64 -17.68
C GLU A 94 -19.47 -0.58 -18.59
N ASN A 95 -18.90 -1.73 -18.21
CA ASN A 95 -19.02 -2.97 -18.96
C ASN A 95 -20.47 -3.48 -18.98
N GLU A 96 -21.15 -3.43 -17.84
CA GLU A 96 -22.58 -3.76 -17.75
C GLU A 96 -23.42 -2.81 -18.61
N ALA A 97 -23.14 -1.50 -18.57
CA ALA A 97 -23.83 -0.53 -19.41
C ALA A 97 -23.65 -0.82 -20.91
N LEU A 98 -22.41 -1.12 -21.35
CA LEU A 98 -22.11 -1.51 -22.72
C LEU A 98 -22.82 -2.80 -23.12
N ARG A 99 -22.87 -3.81 -22.24
CA ARG A 99 -23.63 -5.04 -22.49
C ARG A 99 -25.11 -4.77 -22.69
N VAL A 100 -25.70 -3.90 -21.87
CA VAL A 100 -27.10 -3.49 -22.01
C VAL A 100 -27.32 -2.74 -23.32
N GLU A 101 -26.40 -1.87 -23.71
CA GLU A 101 -26.47 -1.16 -24.99
C GLU A 101 -26.41 -2.12 -26.19
N LEU A 102 -25.48 -3.08 -26.17
CA LEU A 102 -25.41 -4.13 -27.19
C LEU A 102 -26.70 -4.95 -27.27
N LEU A 103 -27.30 -5.30 -26.13
CA LEU A 103 -28.60 -5.99 -26.10
C LEU A 103 -29.73 -5.13 -26.67
N LYS A 104 -29.72 -3.82 -26.43
CA LYS A 104 -30.70 -2.89 -27.04
C LYS A 104 -30.52 -2.80 -28.55
N VAL A 105 -29.29 -2.76 -29.05
CA VAL A 105 -29.01 -2.76 -30.50
C VAL A 105 -29.40 -4.09 -31.14
N ALA A 106 -29.10 -5.21 -30.48
CA ALA A 106 -29.48 -6.54 -30.94
C ALA A 106 -30.97 -6.87 -30.73
N SER A 107 -31.72 -6.03 -30.02
CA SER A 107 -33.13 -6.27 -29.74
C SER A 107 -33.94 -6.27 -31.04
N LEU A 108 -34.91 -7.18 -31.10
CA LEU A 108 -35.73 -7.41 -32.29
C LEU A 108 -36.49 -6.14 -32.69
N ASP A 109 -36.93 -5.34 -31.73
CA ASP A 109 -37.57 -4.04 -31.95
C ASP A 109 -36.61 -3.06 -32.64
N ASN A 110 -35.36 -2.95 -32.20
CA ASN A 110 -34.39 -2.04 -32.81
C ASN A 110 -33.98 -2.49 -34.22
N ILE A 111 -33.88 -3.80 -34.44
CA ILE A 111 -33.68 -4.39 -35.77
C ILE A 111 -34.86 -4.06 -36.68
N LYS A 112 -36.09 -4.26 -36.20
CA LYS A 112 -37.32 -3.96 -36.95
C LYS A 112 -37.42 -2.48 -37.28
N THR A 113 -37.22 -1.59 -36.30
CA THR A 113 -37.24 -0.14 -36.53
C THR A 113 -36.15 0.30 -37.52
N ASN A 114 -34.93 -0.22 -37.44
CA ASN A 114 -33.91 0.09 -38.46
C ASN A 114 -34.30 -0.43 -39.85
N ALA A 115 -34.85 -1.65 -39.93
CA ALA A 115 -35.30 -2.23 -41.19
C ALA A 115 -36.42 -1.39 -41.82
N GLU A 116 -37.42 -1.02 -41.04
CA GLU A 116 -38.59 -0.25 -41.49
C GLU A 116 -38.23 1.21 -41.81
N GLU A 117 -37.57 1.91 -40.87
CA GLU A 117 -37.36 3.36 -40.99
C GLU A 117 -36.13 3.74 -41.82
N LYS A 118 -35.02 2.99 -41.71
CA LYS A 118 -33.77 3.34 -42.41
C LYS A 118 -33.59 2.60 -43.73
N LEU A 119 -34.01 1.34 -43.78
CA LEU A 119 -33.87 0.51 -44.98
C LEU A 119 -35.14 0.46 -45.83
N GLY A 120 -36.25 1.04 -45.33
CA GLY A 120 -37.53 1.06 -46.04
C GLY A 120 -38.15 -0.32 -46.23
N MET A 121 -37.74 -1.32 -45.42
CA MET A 121 -38.30 -2.66 -45.47
C MET A 121 -39.72 -2.64 -44.89
N VAL A 122 -40.68 -3.15 -45.64
CA VAL A 122 -42.07 -3.25 -45.18
C VAL A 122 -42.44 -4.71 -45.09
N VAL A 123 -43.16 -5.10 -44.03
CA VAL A 123 -43.67 -6.47 -43.91
C VAL A 123 -44.68 -6.72 -45.03
N ALA A 124 -44.41 -7.71 -45.87
CA ALA A 124 -45.29 -8.06 -46.99
C ALA A 124 -46.70 -8.42 -46.49
N THR A 125 -47.71 -7.85 -47.14
CA THR A 125 -49.11 -8.16 -46.85
C THR A 125 -49.51 -9.48 -47.52
N LYS A 126 -50.59 -10.13 -47.03
CA LYS A 126 -51.04 -11.42 -47.55
C LYS A 126 -51.34 -11.41 -49.05
N ASP A 127 -51.72 -10.26 -49.58
CA ASP A 127 -52.03 -10.05 -51.00
C ASP A 127 -50.77 -9.95 -51.88
N GLU A 128 -49.61 -9.67 -51.27
CA GLU A 128 -48.29 -9.58 -51.93
C GLU A 128 -47.50 -10.91 -51.81
N MET A 129 -48.00 -11.88 -51.03
CA MET A 129 -47.37 -13.19 -50.86
C MET A 129 -47.85 -14.18 -51.92
N LEU A 130 -46.93 -14.68 -52.74
CA LEU A 130 -47.16 -15.82 -53.62
C LEU A 130 -47.04 -17.13 -52.84
N GLN A 131 -48.16 -17.81 -52.63
CA GLN A 131 -48.17 -19.15 -52.04
C GLN A 131 -47.77 -20.16 -53.13
N MET A 132 -46.51 -20.60 -53.12
CA MET A 132 -46.04 -21.66 -54.02
C MET A 132 -46.28 -23.03 -53.40
N ASP A 133 -46.90 -23.91 -54.17
CA ASP A 133 -47.06 -25.31 -53.82
C ASP A 133 -45.72 -26.04 -54.04
N LEU A 134 -45.08 -26.44 -52.95
CA LEU A 134 -43.80 -27.15 -52.92
C LEU A 134 -43.97 -28.68 -52.91
N SER A 135 -45.16 -29.19 -53.24
CA SER A 135 -45.44 -30.64 -53.23
C SER A 135 -44.65 -31.45 -54.27
N GLY A 136 -44.02 -30.79 -55.25
CA GLY A 136 -43.12 -31.42 -56.23
C GLY A 136 -41.66 -31.43 -55.77
N ASN A 137 -40.89 -32.43 -56.23
CA ASN A 137 -39.43 -32.44 -56.07
C ASN A 137 -38.78 -31.43 -57.04
N TYR A 138 -38.78 -30.15 -56.69
CA TYR A 138 -38.19 -29.08 -57.50
C TYR A 138 -36.64 -29.03 -57.47
N PHE A 139 -36.02 -29.99 -56.77
CA PHE A 139 -34.56 -30.07 -56.57
C PHE A 139 -33.98 -31.44 -56.98
N GLU A 140 -34.72 -32.24 -57.75
CA GLU A 140 -34.30 -33.59 -58.18
C GLU A 140 -32.95 -33.57 -58.94
N ASP A 141 -32.66 -32.47 -59.65
CA ASP A 141 -31.38 -32.26 -60.35
C ASP A 141 -30.19 -32.00 -59.39
N LEU A 142 -30.43 -31.52 -58.16
CA LEU A 142 -29.38 -31.28 -57.17
C LEU A 142 -28.96 -32.57 -56.42
N GLU A 143 -29.87 -33.53 -56.24
CA GLU A 143 -29.54 -34.84 -55.63
C GLU A 143 -28.69 -35.71 -56.58
N ASN A 144 -28.84 -35.53 -57.89
CA ASN A 144 -28.06 -36.25 -58.89
C ASN A 144 -26.60 -35.73 -59.01
N ASP A 145 -26.31 -34.49 -58.60
CA ASP A 145 -24.94 -33.97 -58.63
C ASP A 145 -24.10 -34.45 -57.42
N GLU A 146 -24.70 -34.67 -56.26
CA GLU A 146 -23.98 -35.22 -55.08
C GLU A 146 -23.56 -36.68 -55.25
N THR A 147 -24.35 -37.48 -55.98
CA THR A 147 -24.03 -38.89 -56.24
C THR A 147 -22.91 -39.04 -57.27
N ASN A 148 -22.86 -38.17 -58.28
CA ASN A 148 -21.77 -38.13 -59.26
C ASN A 148 -20.46 -37.51 -58.73
N ALA A 149 -20.54 -36.61 -57.74
CA ALA A 149 -19.35 -36.03 -57.10
C ALA A 149 -18.62 -36.99 -56.14
N LYS A 150 -19.33 -37.96 -55.54
CA LYS A 150 -18.74 -38.93 -54.59
C LYS A 150 -17.90 -40.03 -55.25
N ASP A 151 -18.15 -40.36 -56.52
CA ASP A 151 -17.38 -41.41 -57.22
C ASP A 151 -16.04 -40.90 -57.79
N ASN A 152 -15.94 -39.64 -58.20
CA ASN A 152 -14.70 -39.10 -58.76
C ASN A 152 -13.62 -38.80 -57.71
N ASN A 153 -14.00 -38.63 -56.43
CA ASN A 153 -13.05 -38.22 -55.39
C ASN A 153 -12.24 -39.39 -54.78
N LYS A 154 -12.55 -40.65 -55.12
CA LYS A 154 -11.75 -41.83 -54.71
C LYS A 154 -10.42 -41.98 -55.46
N SER A 155 -10.17 -41.16 -56.47
CA SER A 155 -8.94 -41.23 -57.30
C SER A 155 -7.97 -40.04 -57.10
N GLY A 156 -8.24 -39.19 -56.10
CA GLY A 156 -7.41 -38.02 -55.80
C GLY A 156 -6.12 -38.36 -55.05
N LEU A 157 -5.07 -37.54 -55.28
CA LEU A 157 -3.71 -37.63 -54.72
C LEU A 157 -3.63 -37.96 -53.21
N PHE A 158 -4.63 -37.54 -52.43
CA PHE A 158 -4.70 -37.83 -50.98
C PHE A 158 -4.83 -39.32 -50.66
N ALA A 159 -5.56 -40.11 -51.46
CA ALA A 159 -5.68 -41.56 -51.25
C ALA A 159 -4.35 -42.29 -51.46
N LYS A 160 -3.54 -41.84 -52.43
CA LYS A 160 -2.20 -42.39 -52.70
C LYS A 160 -1.17 -42.06 -51.63
N ILE A 161 -1.32 -40.93 -50.94
CA ILE A 161 -0.43 -40.54 -49.83
C ILE A 161 -0.73 -41.37 -48.58
N MET A 162 -2.00 -41.71 -48.34
CA MET A 162 -2.42 -42.50 -47.19
C MET A 162 -2.03 -43.98 -47.33
N ASP A 163 -2.12 -44.54 -48.55
CA ASP A 163 -1.75 -45.93 -48.86
C ASP A 163 -0.23 -46.19 -48.82
N ALA A 164 0.60 -45.14 -48.92
CA ALA A 164 2.06 -45.23 -48.80
C ALA A 164 2.57 -45.06 -47.35
N LEU A 165 1.66 -44.80 -46.40
CA LEU A 165 1.97 -44.57 -44.99
C LEU A 165 1.60 -45.75 -44.09
N ASP A 166 0.81 -46.71 -44.58
CA ASP A 166 0.65 -48.06 -44.01
C ASP A 166 1.78 -49.00 -44.50
#